data_AF-S5ML90-F1
#
_entry.id   AF-S5ML90-F1
#
_cell.length_a   1.000
_cell.length_b   1.000
_cell.length_c   1.000
_cell.angle_alpha   90.00
_cell.angle_beta   90.00
_cell.angle_gamma   90.00
#
_symmetry.space_group_name_H-M   'P 1'
#
loop_
_entity.id
_entity.type
_entity.pdbx_description
1 polymer ?
#
loop_
_entity_poly.entity_id
_entity_poly.type
_entity_poly.pdbx_seq_one_letter_code
_entity_poly.pdbx_strand_id
1 'polypeptide(L)'
;GSYCGNHLLEVPEQCDCGPPETCTHKKCCNPKDCTLIDAAQCGTGPCCDKRTCMIAERGRLCRKSKDQCDFPEFCNGETENCAPDIKAADLEPCNNETAYCFGGVCRDPDRQC
;
A
#
# COMPACT_ATOMS: atom_id res chain seq x y z
N GLY A 1 19.51 -11.78 -4.66
CA GLY A 1 18.69 -12.98 -4.83
C GLY A 1 17.35 -12.69 -4.17
N SER A 2 16.26 -13.23 -4.69
CA SER A 2 14.93 -13.04 -4.11
C SER A 2 14.78 -13.81 -2.80
N TYR A 3 13.91 -13.34 -1.91
CA TYR A 3 13.56 -14.06 -0.68
C TYR A 3 12.04 -14.16 -0.53
N CYS A 4 11.53 -15.37 -0.75
CA CYS A 4 10.10 -15.61 -0.62
C CYS A 4 9.65 -15.51 0.84
N GLY A 5 8.68 -14.63 1.09
CA GLY A 5 8.05 -14.40 2.39
C GLY A 5 8.49 -13.10 3.08
N ASN A 6 9.20 -12.19 2.42
CA ASN A 6 9.54 -10.86 2.95
C ASN A 6 8.52 -9.76 2.59
N HIS A 7 7.42 -10.10 1.91
CA HIS A 7 6.42 -9.16 1.39
C HIS A 7 6.90 -8.25 0.26
N LEU A 8 8.05 -8.54 -0.35
CA LEU A 8 8.56 -7.79 -1.50
C LEU A 8 8.48 -8.68 -2.73
N LEU A 9 7.79 -8.23 -3.77
CA LEU A 9 7.75 -8.95 -5.03
C LEU A 9 9.10 -8.78 -5.75
N GLU A 10 9.93 -9.82 -5.71
CA GLU A 10 11.25 -9.83 -6.33
C GLU A 10 11.32 -10.85 -7.47
N VAL A 11 11.92 -10.50 -8.62
CA VAL A 11 12.08 -11.47 -9.72
C VAL A 11 12.91 -12.67 -9.23
N PRO A 12 12.46 -13.93 -9.42
CA PRO A 12 11.40 -14.41 -10.32
C PRO A 12 10.03 -14.72 -9.67
N GLU A 13 9.76 -14.24 -8.47
CA GLU A 13 8.49 -14.44 -7.77
C GLU A 13 7.32 -13.83 -8.56
N GLN A 14 6.14 -14.43 -8.41
CA GLN A 14 4.89 -13.94 -9.01
C GLN A 14 3.99 -13.25 -7.96
N CYS A 15 4.23 -13.55 -6.69
CA CYS A 15 3.62 -12.92 -5.53
C CYS A 15 4.48 -13.19 -4.30
N ASP A 16 4.52 -12.27 -3.36
CA ASP A 16 4.93 -12.50 -1.98
C ASP A 16 3.86 -11.94 -1.02
N CYS A 17 3.17 -12.82 -0.31
CA CYS A 17 2.14 -12.44 0.67
C CYS A 17 2.65 -12.47 2.12
N GLY A 18 3.92 -12.79 2.35
CA GLY A 18 4.52 -13.10 3.64
C GLY A 18 4.63 -14.61 3.91
N PRO A 19 5.18 -15.00 5.08
CA PRO A 19 5.31 -16.41 5.46
C PRO A 19 3.92 -17.08 5.59
N PRO A 20 3.83 -18.42 5.52
CA PRO A 20 2.56 -19.15 5.49
C PRO A 20 1.58 -18.82 6.61
N GLU A 21 2.10 -18.47 7.78
CA GLU A 21 1.32 -18.12 8.97
C GLU A 21 0.60 -16.78 8.78
N THR A 22 1.30 -15.77 8.25
CA THR A 22 0.81 -14.39 8.11
C THR A 22 0.39 -14.02 6.70
N CYS A 23 0.51 -14.93 5.73
CA CYS A 23 0.14 -14.68 4.34
C CYS A 23 -1.28 -14.14 4.23
N THR A 24 -1.42 -12.92 3.70
CA THR A 24 -2.71 -12.24 3.65
C THR A 24 -3.54 -12.55 2.41
N HIS A 25 -2.95 -13.24 1.42
CA HIS A 25 -3.55 -13.59 0.11
C HIS A 25 -3.54 -15.11 -0.14
N LYS A 26 -3.81 -15.95 0.88
CA LYS A 26 -3.67 -17.43 0.81
C LYS A 26 -4.46 -18.12 -0.31
N LYS A 27 -5.44 -17.45 -0.92
CA LYS A 27 -6.21 -17.96 -2.07
C LYS A 27 -5.55 -17.68 -3.41
N CYS A 28 -4.65 -16.70 -3.44
CA CYS A 28 -4.08 -16.12 -4.65
C CYS A 28 -2.58 -16.41 -4.77
N CYS A 29 -1.90 -16.53 -3.63
CA CYS A 29 -0.47 -16.72 -3.55
C CYS A 29 -0.12 -17.96 -2.71
N ASN A 30 0.78 -18.78 -3.22
CA ASN A 30 1.39 -19.87 -2.46
C ASN A 30 2.59 -19.31 -1.66
N PRO A 31 2.50 -19.20 -0.32
CA PRO A 31 3.54 -18.58 0.50
C PRO A 31 4.81 -19.43 0.66
N LYS A 32 4.86 -20.65 0.11
CA LYS A 32 6.05 -21.52 0.20
C LYS A 32 7.02 -21.31 -0.96
N ASP A 33 6.52 -20.94 -2.13
CA ASP A 33 7.31 -20.80 -3.36
C ASP A 33 7.02 -19.50 -4.11
N CYS A 34 6.17 -18.62 -3.56
CA CYS A 34 5.89 -17.29 -4.09
C CYS A 34 5.35 -17.31 -5.54
N THR A 35 4.50 -18.30 -5.81
CA THR A 35 3.78 -18.49 -7.07
C THR A 35 2.30 -18.16 -6.96
N LEU A 36 1.71 -17.67 -8.05
CA LEU A 36 0.28 -17.44 -8.12
C LEU A 36 -0.47 -18.77 -8.17
N ILE A 37 -1.64 -18.82 -7.54
CA ILE A 37 -2.52 -19.99 -7.52
C ILE A 37 -3.54 -19.84 -8.66
N ASP A 38 -3.73 -20.92 -9.44
CA ASP A 38 -4.69 -21.00 -10.54
C ASP A 38 -4.58 -19.84 -11.55
N ALA A 39 -5.68 -19.12 -11.78
CA ALA A 39 -5.79 -18.00 -12.71
C ALA A 39 -5.73 -16.64 -12.00
N ALA A 40 -5.12 -16.57 -10.82
CA ALA A 40 -4.93 -15.31 -10.10
C ALA A 40 -4.15 -14.31 -10.97
N GLN A 41 -4.61 -13.06 -11.00
CA GLN A 41 -3.92 -11.95 -11.66
C GLN A 41 -2.88 -11.30 -10.73
N CYS A 42 -3.10 -11.39 -9.41
CA CYS A 42 -2.22 -10.84 -8.37
C CYS A 42 -2.29 -11.70 -7.11
N GLY A 43 -1.27 -11.57 -6.25
CA GLY A 43 -1.19 -12.26 -4.96
C GLY A 43 -0.54 -11.43 -3.85
N THR A 44 -0.24 -10.17 -4.13
CA THR A 44 0.54 -9.27 -3.27
C THR A 44 -0.01 -7.85 -3.35
N GLY A 45 0.32 -7.02 -2.38
CA GLY A 45 0.00 -5.60 -2.41
C GLY A 45 -1.43 -5.26 -1.97
N PRO A 46 -1.68 -3.98 -1.64
CA PRO A 46 -2.97 -3.54 -1.11
C PRO A 46 -4.06 -3.38 -2.18
N CYS A 47 -3.68 -3.32 -3.47
CA CYS A 47 -4.60 -3.26 -4.60
C CYS A 47 -4.86 -4.62 -5.24
N CYS A 48 -4.47 -5.71 -4.61
CA CYS A 48 -4.96 -7.04 -4.95
C CYS A 48 -6.19 -7.40 -4.12
N ASP A 49 -7.30 -7.77 -4.78
CA ASP A 49 -8.46 -8.24 -4.05
C ASP A 49 -8.24 -9.67 -3.52
N LYS A 50 -8.11 -9.81 -2.21
CA LYS A 50 -7.88 -11.08 -1.50
C LYS A 50 -8.92 -12.18 -1.76
N ARG A 51 -10.11 -11.82 -2.26
CA ARG A 51 -11.21 -12.75 -2.49
C ARG A 51 -11.26 -13.22 -3.93
N THR A 52 -11.03 -12.33 -4.88
CA THR A 52 -11.11 -12.63 -6.32
C THR A 52 -9.75 -12.88 -6.97
N CYS A 53 -8.65 -12.49 -6.30
CA CYS A 53 -7.29 -12.53 -6.83
C CYS A 53 -7.10 -11.70 -8.10
N MET A 54 -7.92 -10.67 -8.26
CA MET A 54 -7.89 -9.71 -9.36
C MET A 54 -7.37 -8.36 -8.87
N ILE A 55 -6.81 -7.59 -9.80
CA ILE A 55 -6.47 -6.19 -9.54
C ILE A 55 -7.73 -5.43 -9.15
N ALA A 56 -7.66 -4.68 -8.05
CA ALA A 56 -8.76 -3.89 -7.55
C ALA A 56 -9.11 -2.76 -8.54
N GLU A 57 -10.41 -2.45 -8.64
CA GLU A 57 -10.89 -1.36 -9.48
C GLU A 57 -10.25 -0.01 -9.13
N ARG A 58 -10.16 0.85 -10.15
CA ARG A 58 -9.68 2.22 -10.00
C ARG A 58 -10.51 2.97 -8.95
N GLY A 59 -9.84 3.69 -8.07
CA GLY A 59 -10.50 4.49 -7.03
C GLY A 59 -10.79 3.73 -5.74
N ARG A 60 -10.43 2.44 -5.62
CA ARG A 60 -10.41 1.77 -4.32
C ARG A 60 -9.32 2.38 -3.44
N LEU A 61 -9.69 2.82 -2.24
CA LEU A 61 -8.73 3.35 -1.25
C LEU A 61 -7.73 2.26 -0.83
N CYS A 62 -6.43 2.51 -1.03
CA CYS A 62 -5.36 1.58 -0.67
C CYS A 62 -4.44 2.09 0.44
N ARG A 63 -4.35 3.41 0.64
CA ARG A 63 -3.72 4.01 1.82
C ARG A 63 -4.58 5.15 2.34
N LYS A 64 -4.82 5.14 3.65
CA LYS A 64 -5.52 6.24 4.33
C LYS A 64 -4.53 7.39 4.58
N SER A 65 -5.03 8.60 4.45
CA SER A 65 -4.39 9.79 5.02
C SER A 65 -4.23 9.62 6.53
N LYS A 66 -3.05 9.98 7.05
CA LYS A 66 -2.72 9.99 8.48
C LYS A 66 -2.81 11.39 9.10
N ASP A 67 -2.82 12.43 8.27
CA ASP A 67 -2.83 13.84 8.68
C ASP A 67 -3.41 14.72 7.55
N GLN A 68 -3.82 15.94 7.86
CA GLN A 68 -4.29 16.89 6.84
C GLN A 68 -3.22 17.23 5.78
N CYS A 69 -1.95 17.05 6.11
CA CYS A 69 -0.81 17.22 5.21
C CYS A 69 -0.45 15.94 4.43
N ASP A 70 -1.26 14.88 4.54
CA ASP A 70 -1.02 13.56 3.96
C ASP A 70 -2.20 13.16 3.09
N PHE A 71 -1.98 12.86 1.80
CA PHE A 71 -3.08 12.54 0.90
C PHE A 71 -3.50 11.06 1.04
N PRO A 72 -4.78 10.72 0.78
CA PRO A 72 -5.15 9.32 0.58
C PRO A 72 -4.76 8.85 -0.84
N GLU A 73 -4.34 7.59 -0.96
CA GLU A 73 -4.04 6.97 -2.25
C GLU A 73 -5.03 5.89 -2.61
N PHE A 74 -5.22 5.76 -3.91
CA PHE A 74 -6.20 4.90 -4.51
C PHE A 74 -5.55 4.00 -5.56
N CYS A 75 -6.11 2.80 -5.73
CA CYS A 75 -5.72 1.88 -6.78
C CYS A 75 -5.98 2.51 -8.15
N ASN A 76 -5.07 2.26 -9.10
CA ASN A 76 -5.16 2.74 -10.48
C ASN A 76 -6.03 1.84 -11.38
N GLY A 77 -6.33 0.61 -10.94
CA GLY A 77 -7.04 -0.41 -11.72
C GLY A 77 -6.15 -1.29 -12.60
N GLU A 78 -4.83 -1.10 -12.54
CA GLU A 78 -3.87 -1.70 -13.48
C GLU A 78 -2.79 -2.52 -12.77
N THR A 79 -2.46 -2.16 -11.52
CA THR A 79 -1.40 -2.78 -10.73
C THR A 79 -1.86 -3.12 -9.32
N GLU A 80 -1.23 -4.12 -8.71
CA GLU A 80 -1.54 -4.57 -7.34
C GLU A 80 -0.92 -3.70 -6.24
N ASN A 81 -0.02 -2.80 -6.64
CA ASN A 81 0.59 -1.80 -5.78
C ASN A 81 -0.31 -0.57 -5.66
N CYS A 82 -0.30 0.05 -4.48
CA CYS A 82 -0.88 1.36 -4.28
C CYS A 82 -0.02 2.42 -4.98
N ALA A 83 -0.61 3.58 -5.29
CA ALA A 83 0.19 4.73 -5.70
C ALA A 83 1.21 5.09 -4.61
N PRO A 84 2.36 5.72 -4.98
CA PRO A 84 3.32 6.21 -4.00
C PRO A 84 2.67 7.14 -2.97
N ASP A 85 3.18 7.15 -1.74
CA ASP A 85 2.75 8.05 -0.66
C ASP A 85 3.02 9.52 -1.07
N ILE A 86 1.93 10.26 -1.33
CA ILE A 86 1.97 11.67 -1.71
C ILE A 86 1.57 12.52 -0.51
N LYS A 87 2.38 13.54 -0.27
CA LYS A 87 2.23 14.47 0.85
C LYS A 87 2.02 15.88 0.34
N ALA A 88 1.39 16.71 1.16
CA ALA A 88 1.41 18.15 0.95
C ALA A 88 2.86 18.64 0.91
N ALA A 89 3.12 19.68 0.12
CA ALA A 89 4.43 20.30 0.05
C ALA A 89 4.85 20.80 1.44
N ASP A 90 6.15 20.72 1.73
CA ASP A 90 6.68 21.34 2.92
C ASP A 90 6.41 22.86 2.87
N LEU A 91 6.04 23.42 4.02
CA LEU A 91 5.60 24.81 4.20
C LEU A 91 4.22 25.17 3.61
N GLU A 92 3.44 24.20 3.14
CA GLU A 92 2.01 24.43 2.88
C GLU A 92 1.29 24.77 4.19
N PRO A 93 0.48 25.85 4.24
CA PRO A 93 -0.28 26.21 5.43
C PRO A 93 -1.28 25.11 5.83
N CYS A 94 -1.36 24.81 7.12
CA CYS A 94 -2.29 23.84 7.68
C CYS A 94 -2.85 24.35 9.01
N ASN A 95 -3.88 23.68 9.54
CA ASN A 95 -4.54 24.08 10.79
C ASN A 95 -5.05 25.53 10.75
N ASN A 96 -5.84 25.89 9.73
CA ASN A 96 -6.32 27.25 9.50
C ASN A 96 -5.19 28.30 9.49
N GLU A 97 -4.10 28.00 8.77
CA GLU A 97 -2.93 28.89 8.59
C GLU A 97 -2.13 29.19 9.86
N THR A 98 -2.35 28.43 10.95
CA THR A 98 -1.58 28.59 12.20
C THR A 98 -0.33 27.71 12.26
N ALA A 99 -0.21 26.75 11.35
CA ALA A 99 0.89 25.80 11.29
C ALA A 99 1.27 25.48 9.84
N TYR A 100 2.33 24.68 9.66
CA TYR A 100 2.84 24.31 8.35
C TYR A 100 3.06 22.80 8.23
N CYS A 101 2.83 22.28 7.03
CA CYS A 101 3.13 20.90 6.69
C CYS A 101 4.65 20.69 6.65
N PHE A 102 5.13 19.59 7.25
CA PHE A 102 6.49 19.12 7.08
C PHE A 102 6.55 17.59 7.10
N GLY A 103 7.00 17.01 5.99
CA GLY A 103 7.11 15.55 5.84
C GLY A 103 5.77 14.80 5.87
N GLY A 104 4.67 15.49 5.52
CA GLY A 104 3.31 14.95 5.52
C GLY A 104 2.58 15.07 6.86
N VAL A 105 3.10 15.86 7.81
CA VAL A 105 2.46 16.11 9.11
C VAL A 105 2.34 17.61 9.33
N CYS A 106 1.16 18.07 9.74
CA CYS A 106 0.98 19.44 10.17
C CYS A 106 1.69 19.69 11.50
N ARG A 107 2.75 20.50 11.48
CA ARG A 107 3.58 20.82 12.64
C ARG A 107 2.97 21.94 13.47
N ASP A 108 1.88 21.61 14.15
CA ASP A 108 1.24 22.47 15.14
C ASP A 108 1.91 22.26 16.52
N PRO A 109 2.52 23.29 17.14
CA PRO A 109 3.11 23.20 18.48
C PRO A 109 2.11 22.81 19.57
N ASP A 110 0.84 23.22 19.46
CA ASP A 110 -0.19 22.95 20.46
C ASP A 110 -0.60 21.48 20.46
N ARG A 111 -0.48 20.80 19.30
CA ARG A 111 -0.70 19.34 19.18
C ARG A 111 0.47 18.49 19.68
N GLN A 112 1.63 19.10 19.93
CA GLN A 112 2.85 18.40 20.32
C GLN A 112 3.13 18.46 21.84
N CYS A 113 2.34 19.26 22.57
CA CYS A 113 2.32 19.33 24.04
C CYS A 113 1.24 18.41 24.61
#